data_AF-A0A1W5Z2K4-F1
#
_entry.id   AF-A0A1W5Z2K4-F1
#
_cell.length_a   1.000
_cell.length_b   1.000
_cell.length_c   1.000
_cell.angle_alpha   90.00
_cell.angle_beta   90.00
_cell.angle_gamma   90.00
#
_symmetry.space_group_name_H-M   'P 1'
#
loop_
_entity.id
_entity.type
_entity.pdbx_description
1 polymer ?
#
loop_
_entity_poly.entity_id
_entity_poly.type
_entity_poly.pdbx_seq_one_letter_code
_entity_poly.pdbx_strand_id
1 'polypeptide(L)'
;MPRQARRRRRQDAGRRRSAARTAPDVGQWEVALETSDQAEVRAHLRRLRESGVDESLIRIDTLCRRPVELSTYRLSRFVGRTVRASDREISDH
;
A
#
# COMPACT_ATOMS: atom_id res chain seq x y z
N MET A 1 0.61 -3.36 -35.99
CA MET A 1 0.20 -4.34 -34.95
C MET A 1 -0.88 -3.77 -34.01
N PRO A 2 -2.18 -3.76 -34.40
CA PRO A 2 -3.25 -3.11 -33.62
C PRO A 2 -3.64 -3.83 -32.30
N ARG A 3 -3.26 -5.10 -32.14
CA ARG A 3 -3.59 -5.90 -30.93
C ARG A 3 -2.79 -5.50 -29.69
N GLN A 4 -1.55 -5.00 -29.83
CA GLN A 4 -0.70 -4.61 -28.70
C GLN A 4 -1.17 -3.30 -28.04
N ALA A 5 -1.67 -2.33 -28.83
CA ALA A 5 -2.15 -1.05 -28.33
C ALA A 5 -3.38 -1.19 -27.40
N ARG A 6 -4.31 -2.11 -27.71
CA ARG A 6 -5.48 -2.39 -26.87
C ARG A 6 -5.09 -3.03 -25.53
N ARG A 7 -4.10 -3.92 -25.52
CA ARG A 7 -3.58 -4.55 -24.28
C ARG A 7 -2.95 -3.51 -23.35
N ARG A 8 -2.12 -2.61 -23.89
CA ARG A 8 -1.47 -1.54 -23.13
C ARG A 8 -2.48 -0.57 -22.50
N ARG A 9 -3.47 -0.11 -23.26
CA ARG A 9 -4.54 0.78 -22.74
C ARG A 9 -5.32 0.19 -21.56
N ARG A 10 -5.61 -1.12 -21.58
CA ARG A 10 -6.30 -1.80 -20.47
C ARG A 10 -5.45 -1.85 -19.21
N GLN A 11 -4.14 -2.09 -19.35
CA GLN A 11 -3.18 -2.08 -18.24
C GLN A 11 -3.02 -0.67 -17.66
N ASP A 12 -2.92 0.35 -18.53
CA ASP A 12 -2.83 1.75 -18.10
C ASP A 12 -4.10 2.21 -17.37
N ALA A 13 -5.28 1.80 -17.84
CA ALA A 13 -6.55 2.08 -17.15
C ALA A 13 -6.65 1.38 -15.80
N GLY A 14 -6.17 0.13 -15.69
CA GLY A 14 -6.05 -0.58 -14.42
C GLY A 14 -5.13 0.15 -13.44
N ARG A 15 -3.93 0.53 -13.89
CA ARG A 15 -2.96 1.30 -13.09
C ARG A 15 -3.53 2.65 -12.64
N ARG A 16 -4.24 3.36 -13.52
CA ARG A 16 -4.89 4.64 -13.18
C ARG A 16 -5.97 4.49 -12.11
N ARG A 17 -6.80 3.45 -12.20
CA ARG A 17 -7.82 3.17 -11.18
C ARG A 17 -7.19 2.83 -9.83
N SER A 18 -6.13 2.03 -9.81
CA SER A 18 -5.39 1.75 -8.57
C SER A 18 -4.74 3.01 -7.99
N ALA A 19 -4.14 3.85 -8.82
CA ALA A 19 -3.53 5.10 -8.37
C ALA A 19 -4.55 6.10 -7.80
N ALA A 20 -5.76 6.16 -8.36
CA ALA A 20 -6.83 7.01 -7.84
C ALA A 20 -7.31 6.57 -6.45
N ARG A 21 -7.31 5.26 -6.15
CA ARG A 21 -7.69 4.74 -4.82
C ARG A 21 -6.70 5.11 -3.72
N THR A 22 -5.43 5.26 -4.08
CA THR A 22 -4.32 5.57 -3.16
C THR A 22 -3.80 6.99 -3.36
N ALA A 23 -4.64 7.88 -3.89
CA ALA A 23 -4.26 9.26 -4.14
C ALA A 23 -4.03 9.99 -2.80
N PRO A 24 -3.08 10.94 -2.72
CA PRO A 24 -2.71 11.59 -1.46
C PRO A 24 -3.86 12.36 -0.77
N ASP A 25 -4.89 12.76 -1.51
CA ASP A 25 -6.09 13.41 -1.01
C ASP A 25 -7.09 12.43 -0.37
N VAL A 26 -7.01 11.15 -0.73
CA VAL A 26 -7.88 10.07 -0.25
C VAL A 26 -7.32 9.42 1.03
N GLY A 27 -6.02 9.56 1.31
CA GLY A 27 -5.37 8.89 2.44
C GLY A 27 -3.86 8.94 2.37
N GLN A 28 -3.22 8.14 3.22
CA GLN A 28 -1.77 8.13 3.39
C GLN A 28 -1.24 6.70 3.49
N TRP A 29 0.04 6.55 3.14
CA TRP A 29 0.75 5.28 3.30
C TRP A 29 1.40 5.24 4.67
N GLU A 30 1.00 4.29 5.50
CA GLU A 30 1.59 4.05 6.82
C GLU A 30 2.50 2.83 6.78
N VAL A 31 3.62 2.91 7.49
CA VAL A 31 4.61 1.81 7.53
C VAL A 31 4.14 0.77 8.53
N ALA A 32 3.89 -0.45 8.06
CA ALA A 32 3.47 -1.57 8.89
C ALA A 32 4.65 -2.43 9.36
N LEU A 33 5.73 -2.48 8.56
CA LEU A 33 6.95 -3.21 8.87
C LEU A 33 8.12 -2.58 8.10
N GLU A 34 9.26 -2.42 8.76
CA GLU A 34 10.54 -2.10 8.12
C GLU A 34 11.58 -3.07 8.65
N THR A 35 12.15 -3.91 7.77
CA THR A 35 13.06 -5.01 8.16
C THR A 35 14.00 -5.37 7.03
N SER A 36 15.21 -5.80 7.33
CA SER A 36 16.14 -6.36 6.33
C SER A 36 15.87 -7.85 6.08
N ASP A 37 15.02 -8.49 6.88
CA ASP A 37 14.67 -9.90 6.71
C ASP A 37 13.50 -10.10 5.74
N GLN A 38 13.80 -10.72 4.60
CA GLN A 38 12.80 -11.04 3.58
C GLN A 38 11.75 -12.07 4.06
N ALA A 39 12.09 -12.95 5.00
CA ALA A 39 11.14 -13.93 5.55
C ALA A 39 10.06 -13.23 6.39
N GLU A 40 10.44 -12.25 7.20
CA GLU A 40 9.50 -11.41 7.96
C GLU A 40 8.55 -10.65 7.04
N VAL A 41 9.06 -10.07 5.95
CA VAL A 41 8.23 -9.38 4.94
C VAL A 41 7.18 -10.34 4.37
N ARG A 42 7.57 -11.55 3.98
CA ARG A 42 6.64 -12.57 3.45
C ARG A 42 5.60 -12.99 4.49
N ALA A 43 6.01 -13.19 5.74
CA ALA A 43 5.12 -13.57 6.82
C ALA A 43 4.11 -12.46 7.13
N HIS A 44 4.54 -11.20 7.12
CA HIS A 44 3.66 -10.06 7.37
C HIS A 44 2.70 -9.81 6.19
N LEU A 45 3.18 -9.94 4.94
CA LEU A 45 2.34 -9.89 3.74
C LEU A 45 1.23 -10.95 3.79
N ARG A 46 1.57 -12.18 4.20
CA ARG A 46 0.58 -13.25 4.37
C ARG A 46 -0.49 -12.87 5.40
N ARG A 47 -0.10 -12.34 6.56
CA ARG A 47 -1.05 -11.87 7.58
C ARG A 47 -1.95 -10.73 7.09
N LEU A 48 -1.43 -9.80 6.29
CA LEU A 48 -2.25 -8.74 5.68
C LEU A 48 -3.28 -9.30 4.71
N ARG A 49 -2.91 -10.29 3.90
CA ARG A 49 -3.84 -10.98 3.00
C ARG A 49 -4.91 -11.75 3.77
N GLU A 50 -4.52 -12.44 4.83
CA GLU A 50 -5.44 -13.20 5.70
C GLU A 50 -6.43 -12.30 6.45
N SER A 51 -6.04 -11.06 6.76
CA SER A 51 -6.96 -10.06 7.33
C SER A 51 -7.87 -9.37 6.29
N GLY A 52 -7.82 -9.79 5.03
CA GLY A 52 -8.70 -9.29 3.97
C GLY A 52 -8.30 -7.92 3.41
N VAL A 53 -7.07 -7.47 3.65
CA VAL A 53 -6.58 -6.21 3.06
C VAL A 53 -6.39 -6.41 1.55
N ASP A 54 -7.00 -5.52 0.75
CA ASP A 54 -6.83 -5.47 -0.71
C ASP A 54 -5.35 -5.26 -1.06
N GLU A 55 -4.80 -6.11 -1.94
CA GLU A 55 -3.39 -6.03 -2.37
C GLU A 55 -3.02 -4.68 -2.98
N SER A 56 -3.99 -3.97 -3.59
CA SER A 56 -3.76 -2.63 -4.13
C SER A 56 -3.54 -1.55 -3.06
N LEU A 57 -3.85 -1.87 -1.80
CA LEU A 57 -3.61 -1.03 -0.62
C LEU A 57 -2.34 -1.45 0.13
N ILE A 58 -1.49 -2.30 -0.45
CA ILE A 58 -0.22 -2.75 0.11
C ILE A 58 0.91 -2.33 -0.83
N ARG A 59 1.99 -1.75 -0.29
CA ARG A 59 3.20 -1.38 -1.02
C ARG A 59 4.42 -2.00 -0.35
N ILE A 60 5.34 -2.53 -1.15
CA ILE A 60 6.66 -2.98 -0.69
C ILE A 60 7.70 -2.11 -1.37
N ASP A 61 8.43 -1.33 -0.59
CA ASP A 61 9.57 -0.53 -1.05
C ASP A 61 10.87 -1.24 -0.64
N THR A 62 11.84 -1.33 -1.54
CA THR A 62 13.21 -1.75 -1.19
C THR A 62 14.05 -0.50 -1.00
N LEU A 63 14.45 -0.22 0.24
CA LEU A 63 15.32 0.88 0.60
C LEU A 63 16.77 0.45 0.35
N CYS A 64 17.19 0.54 -0.91
CA CYS A 64 18.54 0.19 -1.33
C CYS A 64 19.57 1.03 -0.57
N ARG A 65 20.44 0.37 0.19
CA ARG A 65 21.59 1.00 0.83
C ARG A 65 22.88 0.49 0.18
N ARG A 66 23.98 1.19 0.44
CA ARG A 66 25.31 0.72 0.11
C ARG A 66 26.11 0.55 1.40
N PRO A 67 26.65 -0.65 1.68
CA PRO A 67 26.63 -1.85 0.85
C PRO A 67 25.22 -2.51 0.78
N VAL A 68 24.94 -3.30 -0.27
CA VAL A 68 23.59 -3.75 -0.66
C VAL A 68 22.95 -4.65 0.40
N GLU A 69 23.77 -5.32 1.20
CA GLU A 69 23.38 -6.17 2.33
C GLU A 69 22.67 -5.38 3.44
N LEU A 70 22.83 -4.05 3.45
CA LEU A 70 22.09 -3.15 4.35
C LEU A 70 20.75 -2.69 3.76
N SER A 71 20.33 -3.24 2.62
CA SER A 71 19.03 -2.91 2.05
C SER A 71 17.92 -3.40 2.96
N THR A 72 16.95 -2.54 3.20
CA THR A 72 15.81 -2.82 4.07
C THR A 72 14.55 -2.85 3.24
N TYR A 73 13.64 -3.74 3.54
CA TYR A 73 12.30 -3.76 2.97
C TYR A 73 11.37 -2.97 3.85
N ARG A 74 10.58 -2.09 3.24
CA ARG A 74 9.53 -1.35 3.91
C ARG A 74 8.18 -1.77 3.35
N LEU A 75 7.36 -2.39 4.19
CA LEU A 75 5.98 -2.73 3.91
C LEU A 75 5.08 -1.60 4.41
N SER A 76 4.33 -1.00 3.50
CA SER A 76 3.38 0.06 3.81
C SER A 76 1.96 -0.37 3.45
N ARG A 77 1.00 0.05 4.26
CA ARG A 77 -0.44 -0.09 4.01
C ARG A 77 -1.04 1.27 3.75
N PHE A 78 -1.94 1.37 2.78
CA PHE A 78 -2.72 2.57 2.57
C PHE A 78 -3.83 2.64 3.62
N VAL A 79 -3.87 3.75 4.34
CA VAL A 79 -4.92 4.10 5.29
C VAL A 79 -5.71 5.22 4.67
N GLY A 80 -6.97 4.93 4.36
CA GLY A 80 -7.89 5.96 3.88
C GLY A 80 -8.05 7.04 4.94
N ARG A 81 -8.09 8.30 4.50
CA ARG A 81 -8.47 9.43 5.34
C ARG A 81 -9.95 9.26 5.61
N THR A 82 -10.28 8.46 6.63
CA THR A 82 -11.57 8.62 7.27
C THR A 82 -11.60 10.09 7.69
N VAL A 83 -12.57 10.85 7.17
CA VAL A 83 -12.89 12.12 7.82
C VAL A 83 -13.06 11.72 9.28
N ARG A 84 -12.20 12.23 10.16
CA ARG A 84 -12.35 12.10 11.61
C ARG A 84 -13.69 12.73 11.96
N ALA A 85 -14.75 11.96 11.81
CA ALA A 85 -16.07 12.18 12.32
C ALA A 85 -16.39 10.95 13.17
N SER A 86 -15.52 10.71 14.16
CA SER A 86 -15.83 9.85 15.28
C SER A 86 -15.13 10.43 16.51
N ASP A 87 -15.98 10.78 17.47
CA ASP A 87 -15.70 10.95 18.89
C ASP A 87 -15.04 12.26 19.34
N ARG A 88 -15.74 13.38 19.14
CA ARG A 88 -15.89 14.34 20.24
C ARG A 88 -17.27 14.11 20.84
N GLU A 89 -17.27 13.25 21.85
CA GLU A 89 -18.31 12.98 22.85
C GLU A 89 -19.62 13.75 22.69
N ILE A 90 -20.68 12.99 22.41
CA ILE A 90 -21.91 13.15 23.18
C ILE A 90 -21.63 12.51 24.55
N SER A 91 -21.42 13.32 25.58
CA SER A 91 -21.85 13.07 26.97
C SER A 91 -21.68 14.32 27.83
N ASP A 92 -22.80 14.76 28.39
CA ASP A 92 -23.03 15.52 29.61
C ASP A 92 -22.21 16.78 29.95
N HIS A 93 -22.88 17.94 29.87
CA HIS A 93 -23.43 18.56 31.09
C HIS A 93 -24.69 19.38 30.78
#